data_AF-A0A7N2L0V4-F1
#
_entry.id   AF-A0A7N2L0V4-F1
#
_cell.length_a   1.000
_cell.length_b   1.000
_cell.length_c   1.000
_cell.angle_alpha   90.00
_cell.angle_beta   90.00
_cell.angle_gamma   90.00
#
_symmetry.space_group_name_H-M   'P 1'
#
loop_
_entity.id
_entity.type
_entity.pdbx_description
1 polymer ?
#
loop_
_entity_poly.entity_id
_entity_poly.type
_entity_poly.pdbx_seq_one_letter_code
_entity_poly.pdbx_strand_id
1 'polypeptide(L)'
;MLMDFGSSVYEEDFEKPFLEVSADFYHLESQQFIEFCDCRDYLNKADRCLNKEMERVCHYLDARSLDKIISVVEKQMIESHMHRLVHMENSGLVNMLVNNKYDDLRRMYKLFFRVPSGLSIMRDVMTSYIQDTGKQLVTNPERLKDPINLVQRLLDLKDKYEKIISLAFYKDKTFQNALNSSFEYFINLNAQSPEFISLFVDDKFRKGWRGVSMEVVVDKVMALFRYLQEKDEFEKYYRQHLVMRLHAGKNL
;
A
#
# COMPACT_ATOMS: atom_id res chain seq x y z
N MET A 1 -17.99 -22.67 36.82
CA MET A 1 -17.94 -22.45 35.36
C MET A 1 -18.17 -23.79 34.66
N LEU A 2 -18.66 -23.82 33.41
CA LEU A 2 -18.93 -25.09 32.69
C LEU A 2 -17.70 -26.02 32.62
N MET A 3 -16.50 -25.44 32.69
CA MET A 3 -15.23 -26.13 32.86
C MET A 3 -15.13 -27.02 34.11
N ASP A 4 -15.87 -26.71 35.18
CA ASP A 4 -15.89 -27.48 36.43
C ASP A 4 -16.57 -28.85 36.24
N PHE A 5 -17.37 -29.01 35.17
CA PHE A 5 -18.00 -30.28 34.79
C PHE A 5 -17.13 -31.11 33.82
N GLY A 6 -15.92 -30.63 33.48
CA GLY A 6 -14.94 -31.32 32.64
C GLY A 6 -14.79 -30.72 31.24
N SER A 7 -13.59 -30.83 30.67
CA SER A 7 -13.24 -30.26 29.35
C SER A 7 -14.18 -30.75 28.23
N SER A 8 -14.54 -32.04 28.25
CA SER A 8 -15.42 -32.63 27.24
C SER A 8 -16.82 -32.02 27.24
N VAL A 9 -17.37 -31.71 28.42
CA VAL A 9 -18.71 -31.11 28.55
C VAL A 9 -18.70 -29.67 28.04
N TYR A 10 -17.67 -28.90 28.39
CA TYR A 10 -17.52 -27.54 27.87
C TYR A 10 -17.36 -27.51 26.35
N GLU A 11 -16.52 -28.39 25.80
CA GLU A 11 -16.24 -28.42 24.36
C GLU A 11 -17.45 -28.89 23.53
N GLU A 12 -18.09 -30.00 23.93
CA GLU A 12 -19.17 -30.61 23.17
C GLU A 12 -20.52 -29.89 23.37
N ASP A 13 -20.88 -29.58 24.61
CA ASP A 13 -22.23 -29.10 24.92
C ASP A 13 -22.35 -27.57 24.85
N PHE A 14 -21.23 -26.85 24.87
CA PHE A 14 -21.22 -25.38 24.83
C PHE A 14 -20.39 -24.80 23.69
N GLU A 15 -19.08 -25.07 23.62
CA GLU A 15 -18.16 -24.36 22.74
C GLU A 15 -18.49 -24.59 21.26
N LYS A 16 -18.74 -25.85 20.85
CA LYS A 16 -19.13 -26.16 19.48
C LYS A 16 -20.44 -25.46 19.07
N PRO A 17 -21.58 -25.62 19.78
CA PRO A 17 -22.80 -24.87 19.47
C PRO A 17 -22.60 -23.35 19.49
N PHE A 18 -21.81 -22.83 20.43
CA PHE A 18 -21.50 -21.40 20.52
C PHE A 18 -20.77 -20.89 19.26
N LEU A 19 -19.78 -21.63 18.77
CA LEU A 19 -19.03 -21.27 17.57
C LEU A 19 -19.89 -21.35 16.31
N GLU A 20 -20.76 -22.36 16.20
CA GLU A 20 -21.71 -22.51 15.08
C GLU A 20 -22.68 -21.34 15.00
N VAL A 21 -23.36 -21.02 16.12
CA VAL A 21 -24.28 -19.88 16.19
C VAL A 21 -23.55 -18.56 15.96
N SER A 22 -22.32 -18.42 16.47
CA SER A 22 -21.51 -17.22 16.23
C SER A 22 -21.13 -17.06 14.75
N ALA A 23 -20.85 -18.18 14.05
CA ALA A 23 -20.54 -18.14 12.63
C ALA A 23 -21.73 -17.63 11.81
N ASP A 24 -22.94 -18.12 12.08
CA ASP A 24 -24.16 -17.65 11.41
C ASP A 24 -24.47 -16.19 11.75
N PHE A 25 -24.30 -15.80 13.02
CA PHE A 25 -24.47 -14.42 13.45
C PHE A 25 -23.53 -13.46 12.70
N TYR A 26 -22.23 -13.73 12.70
CA TYR A 26 -21.25 -12.88 12.02
C TYR A 26 -21.36 -12.95 10.51
N HIS A 27 -21.82 -14.07 9.95
CA HIS A 27 -22.16 -14.16 8.54
C HIS A 27 -23.24 -13.13 8.17
N LEU A 28 -24.38 -13.16 8.87
CA LEU A 28 -25.49 -12.24 8.61
C LEU A 28 -25.12 -10.78 8.87
N GLU A 29 -24.41 -10.51 9.97
CA GLU A 29 -23.96 -9.16 10.32
C GLU A 29 -22.99 -8.60 9.27
N SER A 30 -22.04 -9.42 8.80
CA SER A 30 -21.09 -9.03 7.75
C SER A 30 -21.79 -8.68 6.42
N GLN A 31 -22.84 -9.44 6.05
CA GLN A 31 -23.62 -9.18 4.84
C GLN A 31 -24.36 -7.84 4.93
N GLN A 32 -24.99 -7.56 6.07
CA GLN A 32 -25.62 -6.25 6.29
C GLN A 32 -24.60 -5.12 6.23
N PHE A 33 -23.44 -5.29 6.86
CA PHE A 33 -22.43 -4.22 6.86
C PHE A 33 -21.88 -3.95 5.46
N ILE A 34 -21.60 -4.98 4.66
CA ILE A 34 -21.02 -4.80 3.32
C ILE A 34 -22.00 -4.18 2.32
N GLU A 35 -23.30 -4.29 2.57
CA GLU A 35 -24.35 -3.68 1.76
C GLU A 35 -24.59 -2.20 2.10
N PHE A 36 -24.51 -1.84 3.38
CA PHE A 36 -24.96 -0.53 3.85
C PHE A 36 -23.84 0.40 4.36
N CYS A 37 -22.61 -0.07 4.49
CA CYS A 37 -21.50 0.73 5.00
C CYS A 37 -20.50 1.09 3.89
N ASP A 38 -19.82 2.23 4.04
CA ASP A 38 -18.58 2.48 3.32
C ASP A 38 -17.45 1.57 3.86
N CYS A 39 -16.35 1.44 3.11
CA CYS A 39 -15.26 0.54 3.48
C CYS A 39 -14.66 0.88 4.85
N ARG A 40 -14.50 2.16 5.18
CA ARG A 40 -13.95 2.59 6.47
C ARG A 40 -14.86 2.16 7.62
N ASP A 41 -16.15 2.41 7.50
CA ASP A 41 -17.14 2.07 8.53
C ASP A 41 -17.24 0.56 8.71
N TYR A 42 -17.18 -0.20 7.63
CA TYR A 42 -17.09 -1.66 7.67
C TYR A 42 -15.86 -2.12 8.46
N LEU A 43 -14.67 -1.64 8.12
CA LEU A 43 -13.43 -2.03 8.78
C LEU A 43 -13.43 -1.65 10.27
N ASN A 44 -14.00 -0.51 10.64
CA ASN A 44 -14.18 -0.12 12.04
C ASN A 44 -15.09 -1.09 12.79
N LYS A 45 -16.19 -1.54 12.16
CA LYS A 45 -17.10 -2.51 12.76
C LYS A 45 -16.46 -3.89 12.90
N ALA A 46 -15.75 -4.38 11.88
CA ALA A 46 -15.01 -5.64 11.95
C ALA A 46 -13.98 -5.64 13.10
N ASP A 47 -13.20 -4.57 13.24
CA ASP A 47 -12.25 -4.40 14.36
C ASP A 47 -12.94 -4.41 15.73
N ARG A 48 -14.12 -3.76 15.84
CA ARG A 48 -14.93 -3.80 17.07
C ARG A 48 -15.45 -5.20 17.37
N CYS A 49 -15.89 -5.97 16.38
CA CYS A 49 -16.37 -7.34 16.58
C CYS A 49 -15.25 -8.24 17.12
N LEU A 50 -14.03 -8.12 16.58
CA LEU A 50 -12.86 -8.83 17.11
C LEU A 50 -12.60 -8.47 18.57
N ASN A 51 -12.52 -7.18 18.91
CA ASN A 51 -12.25 -6.73 20.28
C ASN A 51 -13.35 -7.19 21.26
N LYS A 52 -14.62 -7.17 20.84
CA LYS A 52 -15.74 -7.66 21.66
C LYS A 52 -15.60 -9.15 21.99
N GLU A 53 -15.21 -9.99 21.04
CA GLU A 53 -15.00 -11.41 21.33
C GLU A 53 -13.76 -11.66 22.20
N MET A 54 -12.69 -10.87 22.01
CA MET A 54 -11.52 -10.93 22.91
C MET A 54 -11.91 -10.58 24.35
N GLU A 55 -12.69 -9.52 24.54
CA GLU A 55 -13.21 -9.12 25.86
C GLU A 55 -14.16 -10.18 26.42
N ARG A 56 -15.08 -10.71 25.60
CA ARG A 56 -16.01 -11.78 25.99
C ARG A 56 -15.27 -12.98 26.57
N VAL A 57 -14.26 -13.47 25.85
CA VAL A 57 -13.48 -14.62 26.29
C VAL A 57 -12.75 -14.32 27.59
N CYS A 58 -12.07 -13.17 27.66
CA CYS A 58 -11.34 -12.77 28.85
C CYS A 58 -12.22 -12.66 30.11
N HIS A 59 -13.50 -12.30 29.97
CA HIS A 59 -14.38 -12.11 31.12
C HIS A 59 -15.01 -13.40 31.63
N TYR A 60 -15.42 -14.32 30.75
CA TYR A 60 -16.23 -15.46 31.19
C TYR A 60 -16.18 -16.74 30.33
N LEU A 61 -15.32 -16.86 29.31
CA LEU A 61 -15.12 -18.12 28.58
C LEU A 61 -13.77 -18.75 28.91
N ASP A 62 -13.59 -20.04 28.62
CA ASP A 62 -12.28 -20.69 28.71
C ASP A 62 -11.33 -20.05 27.67
N ALA A 63 -10.08 -19.80 28.07
CA ALA A 63 -9.09 -19.17 27.22
C ALA A 63 -8.82 -19.94 25.90
N ARG A 64 -9.04 -21.27 25.89
CA ARG A 64 -8.90 -22.11 24.68
C ARG A 64 -9.96 -21.82 23.61
N SER A 65 -11.04 -21.13 23.96
CA SER A 65 -12.04 -20.70 22.99
C SER A 65 -11.60 -19.47 22.19
N LEU A 66 -10.59 -18.72 22.67
CA LEU A 66 -10.18 -17.45 22.07
C LEU A 66 -9.82 -17.60 20.58
N ASP A 67 -8.86 -18.47 20.27
CA ASP A 67 -8.40 -18.62 18.89
C ASP A 67 -9.51 -19.14 17.98
N LYS A 68 -10.40 -19.99 18.50
CA LYS A 68 -11.52 -20.57 17.74
C LYS A 68 -12.57 -19.51 17.39
N ILE A 69 -13.01 -18.69 18.35
CA ILE A 69 -14.01 -17.64 18.08
C ILE A 69 -13.42 -16.53 17.22
N ILE A 70 -12.15 -16.17 17.42
CA ILE A 70 -11.48 -15.18 16.60
C ILE A 70 -11.36 -15.67 15.15
N SER A 71 -11.03 -16.94 14.93
CA SER A 71 -11.01 -17.54 13.59
C SER A 71 -12.38 -17.47 12.88
N VAL A 72 -13.48 -17.67 13.63
CA VAL A 72 -14.84 -17.49 13.10
C VAL A 72 -15.08 -16.05 12.67
N VAL A 73 -14.74 -15.06 13.51
CA VAL A 73 -14.92 -13.64 13.17
C VAL A 73 -14.04 -13.24 11.98
N GLU A 74 -12.77 -13.65 11.94
CA GLU A 74 -11.86 -13.39 10.82
C GLU A 74 -12.43 -13.90 9.50
N LYS A 75 -12.90 -15.15 9.49
CA LYS A 75 -13.47 -15.78 8.28
C LYS A 75 -14.70 -15.04 7.79
N GLN A 76 -15.66 -14.77 8.68
CA GLN A 76 -16.95 -14.17 8.30
C GLN A 76 -16.83 -12.67 8.00
N MET A 77 -16.08 -11.92 8.81
CA MET A 77 -16.01 -10.45 8.72
C MET A 77 -14.87 -9.94 7.83
N ILE A 78 -13.86 -10.75 7.52
CA ILE A 78 -12.69 -10.28 6.77
C ILE A 78 -12.49 -11.13 5.52
N GLU A 79 -12.22 -12.43 5.66
CA GLU A 79 -11.87 -13.31 4.55
C GLU A 79 -12.98 -13.35 3.48
N SER A 80 -14.24 -13.44 3.92
CA SER A 80 -15.40 -13.53 3.01
C SER A 80 -15.62 -12.28 2.16
N HIS A 81 -15.12 -11.11 2.59
CA HIS A 81 -15.43 -9.81 1.98
C HIS A 81 -14.21 -9.04 1.50
N MET A 82 -12.99 -9.53 1.73
CA MET A 82 -11.75 -8.80 1.46
C MET A 82 -11.63 -8.29 0.02
N HIS A 83 -12.05 -9.08 -0.98
CA HIS A 83 -12.09 -8.65 -2.38
C HIS A 83 -13.07 -7.51 -2.63
N ARG A 84 -14.28 -7.60 -2.07
CA ARG A 84 -15.30 -6.55 -2.22
C ARG A 84 -14.87 -5.27 -1.52
N LEU A 85 -14.18 -5.36 -0.37
CA LEU A 85 -13.67 -4.22 0.37
C LEU A 85 -12.57 -3.45 -0.37
N VAL A 86 -11.57 -4.14 -0.93
CA VAL A 86 -10.49 -3.46 -1.66
C VAL A 86 -10.98 -2.79 -2.94
N HIS A 87 -12.00 -3.36 -3.58
CA HIS A 87 -12.61 -2.86 -4.81
C HIS A 87 -13.88 -2.02 -4.58
N MET A 88 -14.21 -1.70 -3.32
CA MET A 88 -15.43 -0.97 -3.01
C MET A 88 -15.43 0.41 -3.65
N GLU A 89 -16.50 0.74 -4.36
CA GLU A 89 -16.62 2.00 -5.09
C GLU A 89 -16.50 3.19 -4.12
N ASN A 90 -15.72 4.20 -4.50
CA ASN A 90 -15.53 5.47 -3.78
C ASN A 90 -15.01 5.37 -2.33
N SER A 91 -14.73 4.18 -1.81
CA SER A 91 -14.25 4.00 -0.43
C SER A 91 -13.20 2.89 -0.25
N GLY A 92 -13.01 2.02 -1.24
CA GLY A 92 -12.04 0.92 -1.21
C GLY A 92 -10.58 1.36 -1.25
N LEU A 93 -9.67 0.40 -1.40
CA LEU A 93 -8.22 0.60 -1.21
C LEU A 93 -7.67 1.74 -2.08
N VAL A 94 -8.02 1.79 -3.36
CA VAL A 94 -7.55 2.82 -4.28
C VAL A 94 -8.00 4.22 -3.82
N ASN A 95 -9.24 4.37 -3.35
CA ASN A 95 -9.72 5.64 -2.81
C ASN A 95 -8.89 6.08 -1.60
N MET A 96 -8.57 5.13 -0.71
CA MET A 96 -7.76 5.42 0.47
C MET A 96 -6.32 5.82 0.10
N LEU A 97 -5.71 5.15 -0.89
CA LEU A 97 -4.38 5.46 -1.43
C LEU A 97 -4.33 6.84 -2.09
N VAL A 98 -5.33 7.17 -2.90
CA VAL A 98 -5.42 8.46 -3.60
C VAL A 98 -5.50 9.61 -2.60
N ASN A 99 -6.37 9.47 -1.59
CA ASN A 99 -6.70 10.53 -0.64
C ASN A 99 -5.83 10.54 0.63
N ASN A 100 -4.74 9.75 0.67
CA ASN A 100 -3.83 9.67 1.82
C ASN A 100 -4.53 9.34 3.15
N LYS A 101 -5.53 8.43 3.14
CA LYS A 101 -6.27 8.02 4.33
C LYS A 101 -5.45 7.05 5.19
N TYR A 102 -4.37 7.54 5.82
CA TYR A 102 -3.37 6.70 6.50
C TYR A 102 -3.94 5.79 7.60
N ASP A 103 -4.88 6.30 8.41
CA ASP A 103 -5.46 5.50 9.50
C ASP A 103 -6.38 4.39 8.97
N ASP A 104 -7.16 4.68 7.92
CA ASP A 104 -8.00 3.67 7.26
C ASP A 104 -7.15 2.61 6.56
N LEU A 105 -6.07 3.03 5.88
CA LEU A 105 -5.07 2.14 5.28
C LEU A 105 -4.41 1.24 6.31
N ARG A 106 -4.05 1.79 7.48
CA ARG A 106 -3.45 1.02 8.59
C ARG A 106 -4.44 0.01 9.13
N ARG A 107 -5.72 0.38 9.27
CA ARG A 107 -6.77 -0.52 9.72
C ARG A 107 -7.01 -1.66 8.74
N MET A 108 -7.10 -1.35 7.44
CA MET A 108 -7.22 -2.36 6.39
C MET A 108 -6.04 -3.33 6.44
N TYR A 109 -4.80 -2.81 6.51
CA TYR A 109 -3.60 -3.65 6.62
C TYR A 109 -3.65 -4.58 7.84
N LYS A 110 -3.97 -4.06 9.03
CA LYS A 110 -4.04 -4.87 10.27
C LYS A 110 -5.08 -5.99 10.18
N LEU A 111 -6.24 -5.71 9.61
CA LEU A 111 -7.32 -6.70 9.46
C LEU A 111 -6.95 -7.75 8.39
N PHE A 112 -6.40 -7.31 7.26
CA PHE A 112 -6.03 -8.19 6.15
C PHE A 112 -4.79 -9.05 6.48
N PHE A 113 -3.93 -8.61 7.41
CA PHE A 113 -2.83 -9.43 7.93
C PHE A 113 -3.30 -10.67 8.67
N ARG A 114 -4.52 -10.67 9.23
CA ARG A 114 -5.01 -11.77 10.06
C ARG A 114 -5.57 -12.94 9.24
N VAL A 115 -5.85 -12.74 7.95
CA VAL A 115 -6.44 -13.76 7.08
C VAL A 115 -5.48 -14.20 5.97
N PRO A 116 -5.54 -15.46 5.52
CA PRO A 116 -4.77 -15.93 4.37
C PRO A 116 -5.01 -15.05 3.15
N SER A 117 -3.96 -14.80 2.37
CA SER A 117 -4.00 -14.01 1.13
C SER A 117 -4.43 -12.54 1.26
N GLY A 118 -4.85 -12.06 2.43
CA GLY A 118 -5.35 -10.69 2.61
C GLY A 118 -4.32 -9.64 2.19
N LEU A 119 -3.11 -9.69 2.74
CA LEU A 119 -2.04 -8.77 2.32
C LEU A 119 -1.64 -8.95 0.86
N SER A 120 -1.75 -10.16 0.29
CA SER A 120 -1.47 -10.37 -1.13
C SER A 120 -2.43 -9.58 -2.00
N ILE A 121 -3.74 -9.71 -1.76
CA ILE A 121 -4.78 -9.00 -2.49
C ILE A 121 -4.58 -7.49 -2.41
N MET A 122 -4.31 -6.99 -1.21
CA MET A 122 -4.06 -5.57 -0.98
C MET A 122 -2.82 -5.07 -1.76
N ARG A 123 -1.74 -5.85 -1.75
CA ARG A 123 -0.51 -5.55 -2.52
C ARG A 123 -0.77 -5.59 -4.02
N ASP A 124 -1.52 -6.55 -4.51
CA ASP A 124 -1.78 -6.74 -5.93
C ASP A 124 -2.62 -5.58 -6.48
N VAL A 125 -3.66 -5.14 -5.75
CA VAL A 125 -4.45 -3.95 -6.09
C VAL A 125 -3.62 -2.66 -6.05
N MET A 126 -2.77 -2.48 -5.04
CA MET A 126 -1.85 -1.34 -4.97
C MET A 126 -0.87 -1.34 -6.15
N THR A 127 -0.30 -2.50 -6.49
CA THR A 127 0.67 -2.69 -7.58
C THR A 127 0.03 -2.31 -8.92
N SER A 128 -1.14 -2.87 -9.23
CA SER A 128 -1.87 -2.56 -10.46
C SER A 128 -2.14 -1.06 -10.57
N TYR A 129 -2.66 -0.45 -9.50
CA TYR A 129 -2.97 0.98 -9.49
C TYR A 129 -1.73 1.87 -9.73
N ILE A 130 -0.60 1.54 -9.09
CA ILE A 130 0.65 2.28 -9.25
C ILE A 130 1.22 2.11 -10.66
N GLN A 131 1.19 0.89 -11.20
CA GLN A 131 1.66 0.63 -12.56
C GLN A 131 0.83 1.38 -13.61
N ASP A 132 -0.50 1.38 -13.49
CA ASP A 132 -1.38 2.12 -14.39
C ASP A 132 -1.15 3.63 -14.30
N THR A 133 -1.03 4.16 -13.07
CA THR A 133 -0.75 5.57 -12.84
C THR A 133 0.61 5.98 -13.41
N GLY A 134 1.65 5.18 -13.15
CA GLY A 134 3.00 5.43 -13.64
C GLY A 134 3.10 5.32 -15.17
N LYS A 135 2.44 4.33 -15.76
CA LYS A 135 2.32 4.19 -17.21
C LYS A 135 1.67 5.41 -17.85
N GLN A 136 0.54 5.88 -17.31
CA GLN A 136 -0.10 7.10 -17.81
C GLN A 136 0.81 8.33 -17.68
N LEU A 137 1.63 8.39 -16.63
CA LEU A 137 2.56 9.51 -16.44
C LEU A 137 3.68 9.52 -17.48
N VAL A 138 4.24 8.35 -17.82
CA VAL A 138 5.40 8.24 -18.71
C VAL A 138 5.06 8.07 -20.19
N THR A 139 3.80 7.81 -20.55
CA THR A 139 3.40 7.66 -21.97
C THR A 139 2.50 8.78 -22.50
N ASN A 140 2.03 9.70 -21.64
CA ASN A 140 1.16 10.79 -22.05
C ASN A 140 1.92 11.87 -22.84
N PRO A 141 1.58 12.13 -24.12
CA PRO A 141 2.31 13.08 -24.98
C PRO A 141 2.40 14.50 -24.41
N GLU A 142 1.37 14.97 -23.71
CA GLU A 142 1.38 16.31 -23.09
C GLU A 142 2.36 16.39 -21.91
N ARG A 143 2.54 15.28 -21.18
CA ARG A 143 3.51 15.20 -20.08
C ARG A 143 4.95 15.13 -20.60
N LEU A 144 5.16 14.48 -21.74
CA LEU A 144 6.49 14.34 -22.35
C LEU A 144 7.07 15.68 -22.84
N LYS A 145 6.23 16.71 -23.03
CA LYS A 145 6.67 18.08 -23.39
C LYS A 145 7.43 18.79 -22.26
N ASP A 146 7.33 18.33 -21.01
CA ASP A 146 8.04 18.89 -19.87
C ASP A 146 8.79 17.80 -19.08
N PRO A 147 10.01 17.42 -19.53
CA PRO A 147 10.83 16.38 -18.90
C PRO A 147 11.11 16.63 -17.41
N ILE A 148 11.35 17.89 -17.03
CA ILE A 148 11.71 18.25 -15.66
C ILE A 148 10.49 18.05 -14.75
N ASN A 149 9.30 18.51 -15.16
CA ASN A 149 8.08 18.31 -14.39
C ASN A 149 7.67 16.84 -14.33
N LEU A 150 7.88 16.07 -15.41
CA LEU A 150 7.63 14.64 -15.42
C LEU A 150 8.48 13.91 -14.37
N VAL A 151 9.79 14.16 -14.33
CA VAL A 151 10.68 13.54 -13.33
C VAL A 151 10.33 13.99 -11.91
N GLN A 152 9.95 15.26 -11.70
CA GLN A 152 9.45 15.70 -10.40
C GLN A 152 8.21 14.92 -9.96
N ARG A 153 7.23 14.71 -10.86
CA ARG A 153 6.02 13.91 -10.56
C ARG A 153 6.35 12.46 -10.24
N LEU A 154 7.35 11.86 -10.88
CA LEU A 154 7.82 10.51 -10.56
C LEU A 154 8.39 10.44 -9.14
N LEU A 155 9.19 11.42 -8.74
CA LEU A 155 9.71 11.53 -7.37
C LEU A 155 8.59 11.73 -6.35
N ASP A 156 7.65 12.62 -6.62
CA ASP A 156 6.51 12.89 -5.74
C ASP A 156 5.62 11.64 -5.57
N LEU A 157 5.42 10.89 -6.66
CA LEU A 157 4.67 9.62 -6.65
C LEU A 157 5.38 8.59 -5.76
N LYS A 158 6.70 8.47 -5.89
CA LYS A 158 7.52 7.56 -5.08
C LYS A 158 7.44 7.93 -3.61
N ASP A 159 7.71 9.19 -3.28
CA ASP A 159 7.66 9.72 -1.92
C ASP A 159 6.29 9.45 -1.27
N LYS A 160 5.20 9.65 -2.02
CA LYS A 160 3.83 9.39 -1.55
C LYS A 160 3.66 7.94 -1.11
N TYR A 161 4.00 6.98 -1.96
CA TYR A 161 3.77 5.56 -1.66
C TYR A 161 4.78 5.00 -0.66
N GLU A 162 6.02 5.48 -0.64
CA GLU A 162 6.96 5.15 0.43
C GLU A 162 6.46 5.61 1.79
N LYS A 163 5.89 6.82 1.86
CA LYS A 163 5.26 7.35 3.07
C LYS A 163 4.05 6.51 3.50
N ILE A 164 3.19 6.10 2.56
CA ILE A 164 2.06 5.19 2.85
C ILE A 164 2.59 3.87 3.44
N ILE A 165 3.55 3.23 2.78
CA ILE A 165 4.11 1.96 3.24
C ILE A 165 4.74 2.10 4.62
N SER A 166 5.45 3.21 4.88
CA SER A 166 6.08 3.46 6.17
C SER A 166 5.07 3.74 7.29
N LEU A 167 3.99 4.49 7.02
CA LEU A 167 3.06 4.95 8.07
C LEU A 167 1.88 4.01 8.29
N ALA A 168 1.41 3.33 7.25
CA ALA A 168 0.21 2.49 7.28
C ALA A 168 0.53 1.00 7.21
N PHE A 169 1.57 0.60 6.47
CA PHE A 169 1.90 -0.82 6.24
C PHE A 169 3.16 -1.25 6.99
N TYR A 170 3.50 -0.58 8.10
CA TYR A 170 4.56 -0.98 9.02
C TYR A 170 5.93 -1.26 8.35
N LYS A 171 6.25 -0.55 7.26
CA LYS A 171 7.48 -0.76 6.46
C LYS A 171 7.59 -2.19 5.91
N ASP A 172 6.47 -2.81 5.55
CA ASP A 172 6.41 -4.14 4.96
C ASP A 172 7.26 -4.22 3.68
N LYS A 173 8.29 -5.07 3.71
CA LYS A 173 9.23 -5.23 2.60
C LYS A 173 8.58 -5.75 1.33
N THR A 174 7.50 -6.52 1.43
CA THR A 174 6.80 -7.05 0.25
C THR A 174 6.10 -5.93 -0.52
N PHE A 175 5.51 -4.96 0.18
CA PHE A 175 4.94 -3.76 -0.42
C PHE A 175 6.02 -2.81 -0.96
N GLN A 176 7.17 -2.69 -0.27
CA GLN A 176 8.32 -1.92 -0.78
C GLN A 176 8.86 -2.52 -2.08
N ASN A 177 9.00 -3.84 -2.14
CA ASN A 177 9.45 -4.54 -3.33
C ASN A 177 8.46 -4.36 -4.49
N ALA A 178 7.15 -4.49 -4.22
CA ALA A 178 6.12 -4.25 -5.22
C ALA A 178 6.15 -2.80 -5.76
N LEU A 179 6.39 -1.81 -4.90
CA LEU A 179 6.59 -0.41 -5.31
C LEU A 179 7.82 -0.29 -6.21
N ASN A 180 8.96 -0.85 -5.81
CA ASN A 180 10.20 -0.81 -6.59
C ASN A 180 10.04 -1.46 -7.96
N SER A 181 9.46 -2.66 -8.03
CA SER A 181 9.20 -3.36 -9.28
C SER A 181 8.19 -2.62 -10.17
N SER A 182 7.21 -1.92 -9.58
CA SER A 182 6.29 -1.07 -10.35
C SER A 182 7.03 0.08 -11.02
N PHE A 183 7.92 0.76 -10.28
CA PHE A 183 8.75 1.85 -10.82
C PHE A 183 9.71 1.36 -11.92
N GLU A 184 10.37 0.21 -11.71
CA GLU A 184 11.18 -0.43 -12.72
C GLU A 184 10.36 -0.79 -13.98
N TYR A 185 9.14 -1.27 -13.81
CA TYR A 185 8.26 -1.58 -14.94
C TYR A 185 7.93 -0.33 -15.77
N PHE A 186 7.30 0.69 -15.18
CA PHE A 186 6.75 1.78 -16.00
C PHE A 186 7.80 2.81 -16.45
N ILE A 187 8.90 3.01 -15.72
CA ILE A 187 9.96 3.96 -16.16
C ILE A 187 10.56 3.50 -17.49
N ASN A 188 10.75 2.20 -17.65
CA ASN A 188 11.32 1.62 -18.87
C ASN A 188 10.32 1.50 -20.03
N LEU A 189 9.04 1.90 -19.85
CA LEU A 189 8.09 2.02 -20.96
C LEU A 189 8.35 3.27 -21.82
N ASN A 190 9.09 4.25 -21.30
CA ASN A 190 9.48 5.45 -22.03
C ASN A 190 10.98 5.41 -22.35
N ALA A 191 11.31 5.27 -23.63
CA ALA A 191 12.70 5.26 -24.11
C ALA A 191 13.46 6.57 -23.82
N GLN A 192 12.75 7.67 -23.58
CA GLN A 192 13.35 8.97 -23.23
C GLN A 192 13.62 9.14 -21.73
N SER A 193 13.21 8.18 -20.89
CA SER A 193 13.44 8.24 -19.44
C SER A 193 14.90 8.52 -19.04
N PRO A 194 15.93 7.89 -19.65
CA PRO A 194 17.34 8.21 -19.36
C PRO A 194 17.69 9.68 -19.60
N GLU A 195 17.29 10.24 -20.74
CA GLU A 195 17.52 11.65 -21.07
C GLU A 195 16.79 12.59 -20.11
N PHE A 196 15.53 12.29 -19.81
CA PHE A 196 14.69 13.15 -18.96
C PHE A 196 15.23 13.24 -17.54
N ILE A 197 15.67 12.11 -16.97
CA ILE A 197 16.32 12.08 -15.66
C ILE A 197 17.62 12.88 -15.70
N SER A 198 18.41 12.78 -16.77
CA SER A 198 19.65 13.55 -16.93
C SER A 198 19.38 15.06 -17.03
N LEU A 199 18.37 15.48 -17.80
CA LEU A 199 17.91 16.88 -17.90
C LEU A 199 17.45 17.42 -16.54
N PHE A 200 16.71 16.63 -15.77
CA PHE A 200 16.28 17.02 -14.43
C PHE A 200 17.49 17.28 -13.51
N VAL A 201 18.51 16.41 -13.56
CA VAL A 201 19.74 16.60 -12.79
C VAL A 201 20.45 17.89 -13.20
N ASP A 202 20.63 18.12 -14.49
CA ASP A 202 21.25 19.34 -15.02
C ASP A 202 20.48 20.60 -14.59
N ASP A 203 19.15 20.60 -14.65
CA ASP A 203 18.30 21.70 -14.20
C ASP A 203 18.52 22.04 -12.71
N LYS A 204 18.58 21.01 -11.85
CA LYS A 204 18.83 21.21 -10.41
C LYS A 204 20.22 21.77 -10.15
N PHE A 205 21.24 21.32 -10.87
CA PHE A 205 22.59 21.88 -10.76
C PHE A 205 22.68 23.34 -11.24
N ARG A 206 21.96 23.73 -12.30
CA ARG A 206 21.97 25.10 -12.84
C ARG A 206 21.21 26.10 -11.97
N LYS A 207 20.01 25.73 -11.49
CA LYS A 207 19.16 26.62 -10.69
C LYS A 207 19.59 26.74 -9.23
N GLY A 208 20.54 25.92 -8.79
CA GLY A 208 20.95 25.82 -7.41
C GLY A 208 19.91 25.13 -6.53
N TRP A 209 20.38 24.59 -5.40
CA TRP A 209 19.57 23.84 -4.46
C TRP A 209 18.83 24.80 -3.52
N ARG A 210 17.73 25.37 -4.00
CA ARG A 210 16.92 26.33 -3.24
C ARG A 210 16.28 25.67 -2.00
N GLY A 211 17.03 25.61 -0.90
CA GLY A 211 16.54 25.20 0.43
C GLY A 211 16.46 23.70 0.70
N VAL A 212 16.94 22.84 -0.20
CA VAL A 212 17.02 21.37 0.00
C VAL A 212 18.48 20.96 -0.12
N SER A 213 18.96 20.05 0.73
CA SER A 213 20.33 19.51 0.63
C SER A 213 20.53 18.85 -0.74
N MET A 214 21.66 19.15 -1.38
CA MET A 214 22.11 18.50 -2.62
C MET A 214 22.07 16.98 -2.48
N GLU A 215 22.52 16.45 -1.33
CA GLU A 215 22.58 15.01 -1.04
C GLU A 215 21.20 14.37 -1.18
N VAL A 216 20.16 14.98 -0.61
CA VAL A 216 18.78 14.46 -0.65
C VAL A 216 18.27 14.37 -2.08
N VAL A 217 18.58 15.35 -2.93
CA VAL A 217 18.11 15.32 -4.32
C VAL A 217 18.93 14.31 -5.13
N VAL A 218 20.23 14.21 -4.89
CA VAL A 218 21.07 13.19 -5.51
C VAL A 218 20.58 11.79 -5.14
N ASP A 219 20.28 11.52 -3.87
CA ASP A 219 19.75 10.22 -3.42
C ASP A 219 18.43 9.86 -4.11
N LYS A 220 17.53 10.83 -4.26
CA LYS A 220 16.25 10.66 -4.96
C LYS A 220 16.42 10.36 -6.44
N VAL A 221 17.30 11.09 -7.13
CA VAL A 221 17.64 10.81 -8.53
C VAL A 221 18.30 9.45 -8.67
N MET A 222 19.23 9.10 -7.76
CA MET A 222 19.90 7.80 -7.75
C MET A 222 18.91 6.66 -7.52
N ALA A 223 17.80 6.90 -6.81
CA ALA A 223 16.71 5.94 -6.73
C ALA A 223 16.04 5.70 -8.09
N LEU A 224 15.76 6.76 -8.87
CA LEU A 224 15.22 6.60 -10.23
C LEU A 224 16.21 5.95 -11.20
N PHE A 225 17.48 6.34 -11.13
CA PHE A 225 18.55 5.75 -11.94
C PHE A 225 18.67 4.23 -11.71
N ARG A 226 18.49 3.76 -10.46
CA ARG A 226 18.50 2.32 -10.16
C ARG A 226 17.42 1.53 -10.90
N TYR A 227 16.29 2.16 -11.22
CA TYR A 227 15.20 1.53 -11.97
C TYR A 227 15.42 1.51 -13.49
N LEU A 228 16.41 2.25 -14.03
CA LEU A 228 16.69 2.25 -15.46
C LEU A 228 17.35 0.94 -15.90
N GLN A 229 16.89 0.41 -17.04
CA GLN A 229 17.56 -0.68 -17.75
C GLN A 229 18.75 -0.14 -18.57
N GLU A 230 18.52 0.89 -19.39
CA GLU A 230 19.51 1.55 -20.26
C GLU A 230 20.35 2.60 -19.49
N LYS A 231 21.19 2.13 -18.55
CA LYS A 231 22.01 3.01 -17.68
C LYS A 231 23.13 3.74 -18.43
N ASP A 232 23.62 3.14 -19.50
CA ASP A 232 24.64 3.64 -20.42
C ASP A 232 24.13 4.80 -21.29
N GLU A 233 22.89 4.75 -21.77
CA GLU A 233 22.28 5.92 -22.42
C GLU A 233 22.10 7.09 -21.43
N PHE A 234 21.70 6.82 -20.18
CA PHE A 234 21.69 7.87 -19.14
C PHE A 234 23.07 8.51 -18.97
N GLU A 235 24.12 7.70 -18.86
CA GLU A 235 25.49 8.19 -18.68
C GLU A 235 25.94 9.08 -19.85
N LYS A 236 25.61 8.69 -21.08
CA LYS A 236 25.89 9.48 -22.29
C LYS A 236 25.21 10.85 -22.24
N TYR A 237 23.91 10.91 -21.97
CA TYR A 237 23.20 12.18 -21.80
C TYR A 237 23.77 13.01 -20.64
N TYR A 238 24.06 12.37 -19.51
CA TYR A 238 24.65 13.04 -18.34
C TYR A 238 26.00 13.67 -18.66
N ARG A 239 26.90 12.96 -19.34
CA ARG A 239 28.19 13.49 -19.81
C ARG A 239 27.99 14.68 -20.74
N GLN A 240 27.07 14.58 -21.70
CA GLN A 240 26.76 15.68 -22.63
C GLN A 240 26.28 16.93 -21.89
N HIS A 241 25.30 16.81 -21.00
CA HIS A 241 24.79 17.94 -20.23
C HIS A 241 25.83 18.53 -19.28
N LEU A 242 26.65 17.68 -18.64
CA LEU A 242 27.77 18.14 -17.80
C LEU A 242 28.78 18.97 -18.60
N VAL A 243 29.18 18.49 -19.79
CA VAL A 243 30.11 19.21 -20.68
C VAL A 243 29.52 20.57 -21.06
N MET A 244 28.25 20.62 -21.45
CA MET A 244 27.58 21.88 -21.82
C MET A 244 27.52 22.86 -20.65
N ARG A 245 27.20 22.38 -19.43
CA ARG A 245 27.16 23.19 -18.21
C ARG A 245 28.53 23.76 -17.84
N LEU A 246 29.59 22.96 -17.94
CA LEU A 246 30.96 23.40 -17.65
C LEU A 246 31.47 24.43 -18.66
N HIS A 247 31.13 24.31 -19.94
CA HIS A 247 31.50 25.31 -20.95
C HIS A 247 30.71 26.62 -20.77
N ALA A 248 29.42 26.56 -20.47
CA ALA A 248 28.62 27.75 -20.20
C ALA A 248 29.13 28.54 -18.97
N GLY A 249 29.59 27.84 -17.93
CA GLY A 249 30.19 28.46 -16.74
C GLY A 249 31.60 29.03 -16.93
N LYS A 250 32.31 28.66 -18.01
CA LYS A 250 33.62 29.25 -18.38
C LYS A 250 33.49 30.56 -19.18
N ASN A 251 32.31 30.84 -19.71
CA ASN A 251 32.01 32.04 -20.50
C ASN A 251 31.32 33.15 -19.69
N LEU A 252 31.32 33.04 -18.36
CA LEU A 252 30.86 34.01 -17.37
C LEU A 252 32.06 34.47 -16.53
#